data_AF-A0A510KTF3-F1
#
_entry.id   AF-A0A510KTF3-F1
#
_cell.length_a   1.000
_cell.length_b   1.000
_cell.length_c   1.000
_cell.angle_alpha   90.00
_cell.angle_beta   90.00
_cell.angle_gamma   90.00
#
_symmetry.space_group_name_H-M   'P 1'
#
loop_
_entity.id
_entity.type
_entity.pdbx_description
1 polymer ?
#
loop_
_entity_poly.entity_id
_entity_poly.type
_entity_poly.pdbx_seq_one_letter_code
_entity_poly.pdbx_strand_id
1 'polypeptide(L)'
;MNLEKRKYTEEELKAINMSREMGGLPPITQDDEKKAVENKEVKNETAVVEAVATEETVEEIKERRNENERNRLKQQGGLRPNQLFHHTLINWDGKAQDVICKYPTTKQAIKYSKMEVDPGTGKGVFLFADVVNDFQNDKLLPKFEIEDFPSSEIAELATFLSEVVRNPFFK
;
A
#
# COMPACT_ATOMS: atom_id res chain seq x y z
N MET A 1 35.60 -10.11 5.12
CA MET A 1 36.27 -9.22 4.16
C MET A 1 35.98 -7.79 4.59
N ASN A 2 36.99 -7.07 5.07
CA ASN A 2 36.86 -5.65 5.38
C ASN A 2 36.87 -4.88 4.05
N LEU A 3 35.71 -4.35 3.64
CA LEU A 3 35.65 -3.42 2.53
C LEU A 3 36.13 -2.06 3.02
N GLU A 4 37.40 -1.77 2.85
CA GLU A 4 37.90 -0.40 2.95
C GLU A 4 37.12 0.47 1.95
N LYS A 5 36.47 1.53 2.44
CA LYS A 5 35.76 2.49 1.59
C LYS A 5 36.78 3.16 0.68
N ARG A 6 36.82 2.76 -0.60
CA ARG A 6 37.67 3.39 -1.63
C ARG A 6 37.29 4.87 -1.76
N LYS A 7 38.27 5.76 -1.57
CA LYS A 7 38.12 7.18 -1.91
C LYS A 7 38.16 7.34 -3.43
N TYR A 8 37.29 8.19 -3.98
CA TYR A 8 37.24 8.51 -5.40
C TYR A 8 38.31 9.58 -5.66
N THR A 9 38.93 9.53 -6.84
CA THR A 9 39.75 10.65 -7.29
C THR A 9 38.87 11.85 -7.65
N GLU A 10 39.44 13.06 -7.72
CA GLU A 10 38.70 14.27 -8.10
C GLU A 10 38.00 14.12 -9.47
N GLU A 11 38.66 13.45 -10.41
CA GLU A 11 38.10 13.17 -11.74
C GLU A 11 36.94 12.17 -11.69
N GLU A 12 37.05 11.11 -10.88
CA GLU A 12 35.97 10.14 -10.67
C GLU A 12 34.76 10.80 -9.99
N LEU A 13 34.97 11.66 -8.98
CA LEU A 13 33.91 12.39 -8.29
C LEU A 13 33.14 13.32 -9.25
N LYS A 14 33.88 14.01 -10.13
CA LYS A 14 33.29 14.89 -11.14
C LYS A 14 32.45 14.10 -12.15
N ALA A 15 32.95 12.97 -12.65
CA ALA A 15 32.20 12.10 -13.57
C ALA A 15 30.92 11.54 -12.94
N ILE A 16 30.99 11.15 -11.66
CA ILE A 16 29.82 10.65 -10.91
C ILE A 16 28.80 11.78 -10.73
N ASN A 17 29.24 12.98 -10.35
CA ASN A 17 28.33 14.10 -10.12
C ASN A 17 27.65 14.59 -11.40
N MET A 18 28.36 14.62 -12.55
CA MET A 18 27.73 14.90 -13.84
C MET A 18 26.65 13.86 -14.21
N SER A 19 26.90 12.58 -13.92
CA SER A 19 25.92 11.51 -14.18
C SER A 19 24.70 11.60 -13.27
N ARG A 20 24.89 12.04 -12.02
CA ARG A 20 23.81 12.24 -11.04
C ARG A 20 22.94 13.45 -11.38
N GLU A 21 23.56 14.53 -11.86
CA GLU A 21 22.85 15.72 -12.33
C GLU A 21 21.89 15.39 -13.49
N MET A 22 22.35 14.60 -14.46
CA MET A 22 21.49 14.11 -15.56
C MET A 22 20.32 13.24 -15.09
N GLY A 23 20.46 12.59 -13.93
CA GLY A 23 19.42 11.80 -13.27
C GLY A 23 18.58 12.56 -12.24
N GLY A 24 18.76 13.88 -12.10
CA GLY A 24 18.07 14.70 -11.09
C GLY A 24 18.46 14.37 -9.64
N LEU A 25 19.58 13.69 -9.43
CA LEU A 25 20.09 13.31 -8.12
C LEU A 25 21.10 14.35 -7.61
N PRO A 26 21.13 14.62 -6.29
CA PRO A 26 22.08 15.57 -5.70
C PRO A 26 23.53 15.06 -5.81
N PRO A 27 24.50 15.98 -5.94
CA PRO A 27 25.92 15.63 -6.01
C PRO A 27 26.39 15.02 -4.69
N ILE A 28 27.42 14.18 -4.77
CA ILE A 28 28.11 13.60 -3.62
C ILE A 28 29.45 14.30 -3.40
N THR A 29 29.78 14.57 -2.14
CA THR A 29 31.10 15.00 -1.69
C THR A 29 31.72 13.90 -0.83
N GLN A 30 33.05 13.76 -0.90
CA GLN A 30 33.78 12.91 0.04
C GLN A 30 34.33 13.78 1.15
N ASP A 31 33.68 13.76 2.30
CA ASP A 31 34.12 14.48 3.48
C ASP A 31 35.31 13.73 4.11
N ASP A 32 36.51 14.31 3.98
CA ASP A 32 37.67 13.91 4.76
C ASP A 32 37.50 14.48 6.18
N GLU A 33 36.97 13.67 7.10
CA GLU A 33 36.83 14.04 8.51
C GLU A 33 38.18 14.44 9.13
N LYS A 34 38.40 15.74 9.30
CA LYS A 34 39.13 16.32 10.44
C LYS A 34 38.23 17.35 11.12
N LYS A 35 37.65 16.94 12.26
CA LYS A 35 36.95 17.84 13.20
C LYS A 35 37.91 18.91 13.75
N ALA A 36 37.51 20.17 13.67
CA ALA A 36 37.84 21.20 14.67
C ALA A 36 36.71 22.24 14.71
N VAL A 37 36.19 22.46 15.92
CA VAL A 37 35.12 23.40 16.27
C VAL A 37 35.69 24.82 16.33
N GLU A 38 35.05 25.81 15.70
CA GLU A 38 35.08 27.19 16.21
C GLU A 38 33.93 28.05 15.66
N ASN A 39 33.22 28.68 16.60
CA ASN A 39 32.07 29.56 16.39
C ASN A 39 32.44 30.82 15.58
N LYS A 40 31.57 31.24 14.66
CA LYS A 40 31.25 32.65 14.41
C LYS A 40 29.93 32.75 13.64
N GLU A 41 28.97 33.42 14.27
CA GLU A 41 27.71 33.86 13.67
C GLU A 41 27.97 34.68 12.40
N VAL A 42 27.30 34.32 11.30
CA VAL A 42 26.89 35.27 10.27
C VAL A 42 25.50 34.86 9.80
N LYS A 43 24.52 35.71 10.13
CA LYS A 43 23.17 35.70 9.59
C LYS A 43 23.24 35.78 8.06
N ASN A 44 22.60 34.85 7.37
CA ASN A 44 21.93 35.17 6.12
C ASN A 44 20.79 34.18 5.86
N GLU A 45 19.61 34.77 5.86
CA GLU A 45 18.33 34.30 5.36
C GLU A 45 18.50 33.29 4.21
N THR A 46 18.31 32.02 4.52
CA THR A 46 17.96 31.03 3.50
C THR A 46 16.74 30.32 4.04
N ALA A 47 15.63 30.52 3.34
CA ALA A 47 14.32 30.00 3.64
C ALA A 47 14.43 28.62 4.30
N VAL A 48 14.08 28.57 5.59
CA VAL A 48 13.52 27.36 6.17
C VAL A 48 12.24 27.16 5.36
N VAL A 49 12.37 26.47 4.24
CA VAL A 49 11.27 25.67 3.74
C VAL A 49 11.13 24.63 4.83
N GLU A 50 10.36 25.01 5.85
CA GLU A 50 9.54 24.06 6.58
C GLU A 50 8.84 23.28 5.48
N ALA A 51 9.45 22.16 5.09
CA ALA A 51 8.70 21.06 4.57
C ALA A 51 7.71 20.78 5.70
N VAL A 52 6.53 21.40 5.58
CA VAL A 52 5.34 20.96 6.28
C VAL A 52 5.24 19.51 5.86
N ALA A 53 5.80 18.62 6.68
CA ALA A 53 5.45 17.23 6.66
C ALA A 53 3.98 17.27 7.05
N THR A 54 3.10 17.39 6.07
CA THR A 54 1.70 17.07 6.23
C THR A 54 1.70 15.64 6.72
N GLU A 55 1.53 15.47 8.03
CA GLU A 55 1.32 14.16 8.64
C GLU A 55 0.13 13.56 7.92
N GLU A 56 0.35 12.57 7.04
CA GLU A 56 -0.73 11.86 6.35
C GLU A 56 -1.69 11.35 7.42
N THR A 57 -2.97 11.65 7.26
CA THR A 57 -4.03 11.10 8.12
C THR A 57 -4.13 9.59 7.93
N VAL A 58 -4.73 8.89 8.88
CA VAL A 58 -4.86 7.42 8.81
C VAL A 58 -5.72 7.00 7.61
N GLU A 59 -6.72 7.80 7.30
CA GLU A 59 -7.61 7.68 6.15
C GLU A 59 -6.83 7.85 4.84
N GLU A 60 -5.98 8.87 4.72
CA GLU A 60 -5.11 9.06 3.55
C GLU A 60 -4.11 7.91 3.38
N ILE A 61 -3.53 7.41 4.49
CA ILE A 61 -2.64 6.23 4.46
C ILE A 61 -3.40 5.01 3.93
N LYS A 62 -4.61 4.76 4.44
CA LYS A 62 -5.47 3.65 4.00
C LYS A 62 -5.79 3.77 2.51
N GLU A 63 -6.26 4.93 2.06
CA GLU A 63 -6.61 5.17 0.67
C GLU A 63 -5.40 4.95 -0.25
N ARG A 64 -4.26 5.55 0.08
CA ARG A 64 -3.01 5.39 -0.68
C ARG A 64 -2.56 3.93 -0.75
N ARG A 65 -2.63 3.17 0.35
CA ARG A 65 -2.25 1.74 0.36
C ARG A 65 -3.21 0.90 -0.50
N ASN A 66 -4.51 1.13 -0.36
CA ASN A 66 -5.54 0.40 -1.12
C ASN A 66 -5.44 0.69 -2.61
N GLU A 67 -5.21 1.95 -2.99
CA GLU A 67 -5.02 2.34 -4.39
C GLU A 67 -3.74 1.74 -4.97
N ASN A 68 -2.62 1.76 -4.23
CA ASN A 68 -1.37 1.15 -4.66
C ASN A 68 -1.53 -0.36 -4.90
N GLU A 69 -2.21 -1.06 -3.99
CA GLU A 69 -2.50 -2.49 -4.17
C GLU A 69 -3.39 -2.72 -5.40
N ARG A 70 -4.44 -1.91 -5.58
CA ARG A 70 -5.32 -2.00 -6.75
C ARG A 70 -4.56 -1.78 -8.06
N ASN A 71 -3.66 -0.81 -8.10
CA ASN A 71 -2.80 -0.53 -9.26
C ASN A 71 -1.83 -1.68 -9.53
N ARG A 72 -1.24 -2.27 -8.48
CA ARG A 72 -0.42 -3.48 -8.60
C ARG A 72 -1.22 -4.62 -9.23
N LEU A 73 -2.45 -4.86 -8.77
CA LEU A 73 -3.32 -5.92 -9.30
C LEU A 73 -3.69 -5.69 -10.77
N LYS A 74 -3.99 -4.45 -11.17
CA LYS A 74 -4.23 -4.08 -12.57
C LYS A 74 -3.00 -4.34 -13.45
N GLN A 75 -1.82 -3.90 -13.00
CA GLN A 75 -0.56 -4.08 -13.75
C GLN A 75 -0.18 -5.55 -13.92
N GLN A 76 -0.51 -6.40 -12.94
CA GLN A 76 -0.30 -7.85 -13.02
C GLN A 76 -1.31 -8.57 -13.93
N GLY A 77 -2.31 -7.86 -14.45
CA GLY A 77 -3.37 -8.43 -15.27
C GLY A 77 -4.43 -9.17 -14.45
N GLY A 78 -4.58 -8.82 -13.18
CA GLY A 78 -5.60 -9.35 -12.27
C GLY A 78 -5.11 -10.38 -11.26
N LEU A 79 -6.07 -10.98 -10.57
CA LEU A 79 -5.89 -12.02 -9.56
C LEU A 79 -6.06 -13.42 -10.14
N ARG A 80 -5.18 -14.33 -9.73
CA ARG A 80 -5.24 -15.77 -10.01
C ARG A 80 -5.74 -16.54 -8.79
N PRO A 81 -6.31 -17.75 -8.97
CA PRO A 81 -6.67 -18.64 -7.87
C PRO A 81 -5.56 -18.77 -6.82
N ASN A 82 -5.91 -18.64 -5.54
CA ASN A 82 -5.03 -18.71 -4.38
C ASN A 82 -3.98 -17.59 -4.27
N GLN A 83 -3.97 -16.61 -5.16
CA GLN A 83 -3.07 -15.47 -5.06
C GLN A 83 -3.43 -14.59 -3.86
N LEU A 84 -2.41 -14.11 -3.14
CA LEU A 84 -2.60 -13.20 -2.03
C LEU A 84 -2.66 -11.75 -2.51
N PHE A 85 -3.47 -10.97 -1.80
CA PHE A 85 -3.59 -9.52 -1.95
C PHE A 85 -3.94 -8.92 -0.59
N HIS A 86 -3.84 -7.60 -0.49
CA HIS A 86 -4.09 -6.89 0.75
C HIS A 86 -5.28 -5.93 0.62
N HIS A 87 -5.91 -5.64 1.75
CA HIS A 87 -6.83 -4.54 1.87
C HIS A 87 -6.63 -3.89 3.24
N THR A 88 -6.37 -2.60 3.26
CA THR A 88 -6.10 -1.83 4.46
C THR A 88 -7.41 -1.37 5.06
N LEU A 89 -7.61 -1.64 6.34
CA LEU A 89 -8.74 -1.19 7.15
C LEU A 89 -8.23 -0.38 8.36
N ILE A 90 -9.13 0.34 9.00
CA ILE A 90 -8.86 1.06 10.26
C ILE A 90 -9.42 0.25 11.43
N ASN A 91 -8.58 -0.12 12.39
CA ASN A 91 -9.03 -0.89 13.56
C ASN A 91 -9.65 0.01 14.66
N TRP A 92 -10.12 -0.59 15.75
CA TRP A 92 -10.67 0.15 16.90
C TRP A 92 -9.69 1.15 17.56
N ASP A 93 -8.38 0.93 17.42
CA ASP A 93 -7.35 1.85 17.89
C ASP A 93 -7.12 3.04 16.94
N GLY A 94 -7.87 3.14 15.84
CA GLY A 94 -7.69 4.15 14.82
C GLY A 94 -6.41 3.96 14.00
N LYS A 95 -5.92 2.73 13.86
CA LYS A 95 -4.69 2.42 13.09
C LYS A 95 -5.00 1.72 11.78
N ALA A 96 -4.31 2.13 10.72
CA ALA A 96 -4.34 1.46 9.43
C ALA A 96 -3.63 0.09 9.51
N GLN A 97 -4.39 -0.99 9.31
CA GLN A 97 -3.95 -2.37 9.39
C GLN A 97 -4.29 -3.12 8.11
N ASP A 98 -3.30 -3.82 7.56
CA ASP A 98 -3.46 -4.57 6.32
C ASP A 98 -4.10 -5.94 6.62
N VAL A 99 -5.26 -6.19 6.01
CA VAL A 99 -5.92 -7.49 5.96
C VAL A 99 -5.36 -8.27 4.79
N ILE A 100 -4.81 -9.45 5.06
CA ILE A 100 -4.34 -10.37 4.02
C ILE A 100 -5.54 -11.16 3.50
N CYS A 101 -5.76 -11.08 2.20
CA CYS A 101 -6.82 -11.76 1.50
C CYS A 101 -6.24 -12.77 0.51
N LYS A 102 -6.92 -13.90 0.34
CA LYS A 102 -6.58 -14.93 -0.63
C LYS A 102 -7.68 -15.03 -1.67
N TYR A 103 -7.32 -14.90 -2.95
CA TYR A 103 -8.29 -14.99 -4.03
C TYR A 103 -8.87 -16.42 -4.10
N PRO A 104 -10.20 -16.58 -4.15
CA PRO A 104 -10.83 -17.89 -4.17
C PRO A 104 -10.41 -18.72 -5.39
N THR A 105 -10.49 -20.04 -5.27
CA THR A 105 -10.46 -20.90 -6.46
C THR A 105 -11.69 -20.65 -7.32
N THR A 106 -11.64 -20.98 -8.62
CA THR A 106 -12.81 -20.85 -9.51
C THR A 106 -14.04 -21.58 -8.96
N LYS A 107 -13.86 -22.75 -8.33
CA LYS A 107 -14.95 -23.51 -7.70
C LYS A 107 -15.59 -22.76 -6.53
N GLN A 108 -14.81 -22.02 -5.75
CA GLN A 108 -15.33 -21.20 -4.65
C GLN A 108 -15.96 -19.91 -5.18
N ALA A 109 -15.31 -19.23 -6.13
CA ALA A 109 -15.81 -17.99 -6.73
C ALA A 109 -17.20 -18.13 -7.36
N ILE A 110 -17.50 -19.28 -7.99
CA ILE A 110 -18.84 -19.58 -8.53
C ILE A 110 -19.92 -19.53 -7.44
N LYS A 111 -19.60 -19.93 -6.20
CA LYS A 111 -20.56 -19.91 -5.07
C LYS A 111 -20.95 -18.49 -4.68
N TYR A 112 -20.02 -17.54 -4.82
CA TYR A 112 -20.23 -16.13 -4.50
C TYR A 112 -20.98 -15.36 -5.59
N SER A 113 -21.09 -15.94 -6.80
CA SER A 113 -21.86 -15.35 -7.92
C SER A 113 -23.35 -15.68 -7.88
N LYS A 114 -23.89 -16.14 -6.75
CA LYS A 114 -25.33 -16.39 -6.60
C LYS A 114 -26.10 -15.07 -6.66
N MET A 115 -26.88 -14.91 -7.72
CA MET A 115 -27.96 -13.93 -7.77
C MET A 115 -29.18 -14.52 -7.06
N GLU A 116 -29.72 -13.82 -6.08
CA GLU A 116 -31.08 -14.06 -5.62
C GLU A 116 -32.03 -13.09 -6.32
N VAL A 117 -33.31 -13.42 -6.37
CA VAL A 117 -34.33 -12.49 -6.86
C VAL A 117 -35.01 -11.92 -5.64
N ASP A 118 -34.92 -10.60 -5.47
CA ASP A 118 -35.64 -9.91 -4.41
C ASP A 118 -37.15 -10.09 -4.64
N PRO A 119 -37.87 -10.70 -3.68
CA PRO A 119 -39.26 -11.07 -3.87
C PRO A 119 -40.22 -9.86 -3.88
N GLY A 120 -39.79 -8.70 -3.39
CA GLY A 120 -40.58 -7.47 -3.37
C GLY A 120 -40.49 -6.65 -4.66
N THR A 121 -39.35 -6.71 -5.34
CA THR A 121 -39.02 -5.87 -6.51
C THR A 121 -38.82 -6.67 -7.79
N GLY A 122 -38.67 -8.00 -7.70
CA GLY A 122 -38.37 -8.89 -8.82
C GLY A 122 -36.98 -8.70 -9.42
N LYS A 123 -36.12 -7.88 -8.78
CA LYS A 123 -34.77 -7.61 -9.26
C LYS A 123 -33.80 -8.68 -8.76
N GLY A 124 -32.83 -9.05 -9.58
CA GLY A 124 -31.70 -9.84 -9.12
C GLY A 124 -30.92 -9.06 -8.07
N VAL A 125 -31.00 -9.45 -6.81
CA VAL A 125 -30.19 -8.95 -5.70
C VAL A 125 -29.13 -9.99 -5.40
N PHE A 126 -27.88 -9.56 -5.46
CA PHE A 126 -26.82 -10.37 -4.90
C PHE A 126 -26.78 -10.11 -3.40
N LEU A 127 -27.04 -11.13 -2.59
CA LEU A 127 -26.88 -11.05 -1.15
C LEU A 127 -25.40 -11.09 -0.81
N PHE A 128 -24.85 -9.94 -0.43
CA PHE A 128 -23.43 -9.79 -0.09
C PHE A 128 -23.16 -9.57 1.40
N ALA A 129 -24.21 -9.59 2.23
CA ALA A 129 -24.09 -9.40 3.67
C ALA A 129 -23.16 -10.44 4.32
N ASP A 130 -22.95 -11.59 3.68
CA ASP A 130 -22.13 -12.68 4.21
C ASP A 130 -20.78 -12.85 3.51
N VAL A 131 -20.35 -11.99 2.58
CA VAL A 131 -19.10 -12.23 1.81
C VAL A 131 -17.87 -12.36 2.71
N VAL A 132 -17.77 -11.54 3.75
CA VAL A 132 -16.65 -11.62 4.71
C VAL A 132 -16.72 -12.94 5.50
N ASN A 133 -17.92 -13.31 5.97
CA ASN A 133 -18.15 -14.57 6.69
C ASN A 133 -17.84 -15.79 5.81
N ASP A 134 -18.27 -15.77 4.55
CA ASP A 134 -18.00 -16.78 3.55
C ASP A 134 -16.50 -16.93 3.29
N PHE A 135 -15.79 -15.82 3.12
CA PHE A 135 -14.34 -15.82 2.96
C PHE A 135 -13.63 -16.35 4.22
N GLN A 136 -14.09 -16.02 5.43
CA GLN A 136 -13.57 -16.60 6.67
C GLN A 136 -13.81 -18.12 6.74
N ASN A 137 -15.04 -18.56 6.45
CA ASN A 137 -15.43 -19.99 6.44
C ASN A 137 -14.62 -20.80 5.44
N ASP A 138 -14.35 -20.24 4.26
CA ASP A 138 -13.52 -20.84 3.22
C ASP A 138 -12.01 -20.66 3.47
N LYS A 139 -11.62 -20.07 4.62
CA LYS A 139 -10.23 -19.83 5.05
C LYS A 139 -9.42 -18.98 4.07
N LEU A 140 -10.07 -17.99 3.48
CA LEU A 140 -9.50 -17.04 2.52
C LEU A 140 -9.00 -15.75 3.17
N LEU A 141 -9.28 -15.55 4.45
CA LEU A 141 -8.80 -14.41 5.25
C LEU A 141 -7.89 -14.92 6.38
N PRO A 142 -6.63 -15.30 6.06
CA PRO A 142 -5.71 -15.84 7.05
C PRO A 142 -5.42 -14.81 8.15
N LYS A 143 -5.58 -15.23 9.41
CA LYS A 143 -5.31 -14.42 10.62
C LYS A 143 -6.20 -13.17 10.74
N PHE A 144 -7.32 -13.12 10.03
CA PHE A 144 -8.28 -12.04 10.13
C PHE A 144 -9.29 -12.32 11.24
N GLU A 145 -9.37 -11.43 12.21
CA GLU A 145 -10.39 -11.42 13.26
C GLU A 145 -11.38 -10.28 12.98
N ILE A 146 -12.67 -10.60 12.92
CA ILE A 146 -13.70 -9.64 12.48
C ILE A 146 -13.94 -8.59 13.57
N GLU A 147 -13.83 -8.99 14.84
CA GLU A 147 -14.06 -8.14 16.01
C GLU A 147 -12.97 -7.09 16.22
N ASP A 148 -11.83 -7.19 15.52
CA ASP A 148 -10.74 -6.20 15.59
C ASP A 148 -11.11 -4.87 14.88
N PHE A 149 -12.20 -4.84 14.12
CA PHE A 149 -12.59 -3.71 13.27
C PHE A 149 -14.04 -3.26 13.50
N PRO A 150 -14.34 -1.96 13.31
CA PRO A 150 -15.70 -1.46 13.33
C PRO A 150 -16.51 -1.94 12.12
N SER A 151 -17.83 -2.02 12.27
CA SER A 151 -18.73 -2.55 11.23
C SER A 151 -18.66 -1.81 9.89
N SER A 152 -18.33 -0.51 9.90
CA SER A 152 -18.13 0.28 8.68
C SER A 152 -16.96 -0.23 7.84
N GLU A 153 -15.88 -0.62 8.48
CA GLU A 153 -14.67 -1.15 7.83
C GLU A 153 -14.90 -2.57 7.31
N ILE A 154 -15.68 -3.37 8.03
CA ILE A 154 -16.14 -4.69 7.55
C ILE A 154 -17.02 -4.56 6.30
N ALA A 155 -17.91 -3.56 6.26
CA ALA A 155 -18.75 -3.31 5.09
C ALA A 155 -17.93 -2.86 3.87
N GLU A 156 -16.88 -2.07 4.09
CA GLU A 156 -15.93 -1.70 3.03
C GLU A 156 -15.17 -2.93 2.50
N LEU A 157 -14.65 -3.78 3.40
CA LEU A 157 -13.99 -5.03 3.02
C LEU A 157 -14.95 -5.92 2.21
N ALA A 158 -16.20 -6.07 2.64
CA ALA A 158 -17.21 -6.85 1.93
C ALA A 158 -17.43 -6.33 0.50
N THR A 159 -17.47 -5.00 0.34
CA THR A 159 -17.61 -4.34 -0.96
C THR A 159 -16.42 -4.64 -1.85
N PHE A 160 -15.20 -4.50 -1.33
CA PHE A 160 -13.97 -4.77 -2.08
C PHE A 160 -13.84 -6.25 -2.49
N LEU A 161 -14.07 -7.18 -1.57
CA LEU A 161 -14.03 -8.63 -1.87
C LEU A 161 -15.07 -9.00 -2.93
N SER A 162 -16.24 -8.37 -2.91
CA SER A 162 -17.26 -8.56 -3.95
C SER A 162 -16.81 -8.05 -5.32
N GLU A 163 -16.15 -6.89 -5.38
CA GLU A 163 -15.55 -6.37 -6.61
C GLU A 163 -14.50 -7.34 -7.16
N VAL A 164 -13.58 -7.78 -6.30
CA VAL A 164 -12.49 -8.71 -6.63
C VAL A 164 -13.03 -10.00 -7.27
N VAL A 165 -14.09 -10.59 -6.70
CA VAL A 165 -14.68 -11.83 -7.21
C VAL A 165 -15.33 -11.62 -8.58
N ARG A 166 -16.02 -10.50 -8.78
CA ARG A 166 -16.74 -10.18 -10.03
C ARG A 166 -15.81 -9.76 -11.16
N ASN A 167 -14.78 -8.99 -10.83
CA ASN A 167 -13.83 -8.44 -11.77
C ASN A 167 -12.40 -8.80 -11.35
N PRO A 168 -12.01 -10.08 -11.43
CA PRO A 168 -10.65 -10.49 -11.05
C PRO A 168 -9.57 -9.82 -11.90
N PHE A 169 -9.92 -9.28 -13.07
CA PHE A 169 -8.97 -8.63 -13.97
C PHE A 169 -8.80 -7.13 -13.69
N PHE A 170 -9.64 -6.53 -12.85
CA PHE A 170 -9.68 -5.09 -12.57
C PHE A 170 -9.68 -4.21 -13.85
N LYS A 171 -10.40 -4.67 -14.87
CA LYS A 171 -10.59 -3.97 -16.15
C LYS A 171 -11.84 -3.10 -16.15
#